data_AF-A0A7S6S6G7-F1
#
_entry.id   AF-A0A7S6S6G7-F1
#
_cell.length_a   1.000
_cell.length_b   1.000
_cell.length_c   1.000
_cell.angle_alpha   90.00
_cell.angle_beta   90.00
_cell.angle_gamma   90.00
#
_symmetry.space_group_name_H-M   'P 1'
#
loop_
_entity.id
_entity.type
_entity.pdbx_description
1 polymer ?
#
loop_
_entity_poly.entity_id
_entity_poly.type
_entity_poly.pdbx_seq_one_letter_code
_entity_poly.pdbx_strand_id
1 'polypeptide(L)'
;MRLRVGNFCFPSVSVNTLTYMLMDRAYEGNQTRQLALDLGYIPVILPKANRLSPWEYNRVMYRKRNEIERLFRRLKGFRRVFSRFDKLDVVFISFIHCAFIVEALRLC
;
A
#
# COMPACT_ATOMS: atom_id res chain seq x y z
N MET A 1 5.85 -1.90 22.57
CA MET A 1 5.77 -0.43 22.63
C MET A 1 5.05 0.04 21.36
N ARG A 2 3.91 0.72 21.48
CA ARG A 2 2.97 0.99 20.37
C ARG A 2 3.25 2.38 19.82
N LEU A 3 3.88 2.49 18.65
CA LEU A 3 4.13 3.79 18.02
C LEU A 3 2.82 4.32 17.45
N ARG A 4 2.35 5.46 17.97
CA ARG A 4 1.12 6.12 17.55
C ARG A 4 1.49 7.26 16.60
N VAL A 5 1.15 7.13 15.32
CA VAL A 5 1.22 8.23 14.34
C VAL A 5 -0.22 8.60 13.97
N GLY A 6 -0.73 9.69 14.54
CA GLY A 6 -2.14 10.10 14.37
C GLY A 6 -3.14 9.02 14.84
N ASN A 7 -4.18 8.76 14.03
CA ASN A 7 -5.20 7.73 14.29
C ASN A 7 -4.83 6.34 13.76
N PHE A 8 -3.65 6.17 13.15
CA PHE A 8 -3.22 4.88 12.61
C PHE A 8 -2.45 4.10 13.67
N CYS A 9 -2.99 2.94 14.04
CA CYS A 9 -2.35 1.99 14.95
C CYS A 9 -1.58 0.97 14.12
N PHE A 10 -0.28 1.18 13.94
CA PHE A 10 0.55 0.17 13.29
C PHE A 10 0.85 -0.95 14.29
N PRO A 11 0.62 -2.23 13.93
CA PRO A 11 1.10 -3.33 14.75
C PRO A 11 2.63 -3.23 14.82
N SER A 12 3.18 -3.34 16.03
CA SER A 12 4.61 -3.48 16.23
C SER A 12 5.02 -4.87 15.73
N VAL A 13 5.24 -4.99 14.42
CA VAL A 13 5.78 -6.21 13.83
C VAL A 13 7.26 -6.24 14.18
N SER A 14 7.67 -7.23 14.98
CA SER A 14 9.08 -7.54 15.21
C SER A 14 9.64 -8.15 13.93
N VAL A 15 9.96 -7.32 12.95
CA VAL A 15 10.57 -7.78 11.70
C VAL A 15 12.08 -7.92 11.94
N ASN A 16 12.53 -9.13 12.22
CA ASN A 16 13.96 -9.48 12.26
C ASN A 16 14.58 -9.52 10.84
N THR A 17 13.84 -9.03 9.83
CA THR A 17 14.18 -9.11 8.40
C THR A 17 13.97 -7.75 7.75
N LEU A 18 14.95 -7.32 6.98
CA LEU A 18 14.94 -6.08 6.22
C LEU A 18 13.75 -6.08 5.24
N THR A 19 12.70 -5.32 5.55
CA THR A 19 11.44 -5.34 4.79
C THR A 19 11.30 -4.08 3.95
N TYR A 20 11.18 -4.26 2.63
CA TYR A 20 10.96 -3.16 1.70
C TYR A 20 9.50 -2.71 1.75
N MET A 21 9.28 -1.41 1.99
CA MET A 21 7.96 -0.79 1.98
C MET A 21 7.77 -0.02 0.69
N LEU A 22 6.93 -0.54 -0.21
CA LEU A 22 6.52 0.17 -1.42
C LEU A 22 5.48 1.22 -1.04
N MET A 23 5.77 2.49 -1.30
CA MET A 23 4.83 3.57 -0.98
C MET A 23 4.45 4.36 -2.23
N ASP A 24 3.29 4.99 -2.17
CA ASP A 24 2.89 5.92 -3.21
C ASP A 24 3.74 7.19 -3.17
N ARG A 25 3.92 7.80 -4.34
CA ARG A 25 4.64 9.06 -4.54
C ARG A 25 3.99 10.22 -3.76
N ALA A 26 2.69 10.15 -3.47
CA ALA A 26 2.03 11.11 -2.58
C ALA A 26 2.65 11.13 -1.16
N TYR A 27 3.23 10.03 -0.72
CA TYR A 27 3.85 9.86 0.60
C TYR A 27 5.37 10.09 0.62
N GLU A 28 5.93 10.73 -0.40
CA GLU A 28 7.36 11.06 -0.52
C GLU A 28 7.85 12.16 0.47
N GLY A 29 7.08 12.43 1.52
CA GLY A 29 7.41 13.39 2.57
C GLY A 29 8.53 12.90 3.48
N ASN A 30 9.36 13.84 3.95
CA ASN A 30 10.49 13.51 4.85
C ASN A 30 10.03 12.86 6.15
N GLN A 31 8.94 13.39 6.73
CA GLN A 31 8.34 12.85 7.96
C GLN A 31 7.88 11.41 7.75
N THR A 32 7.15 11.12 6.68
CA THR A 32 6.66 9.77 6.39
C THR A 32 7.80 8.79 6.14
N ARG A 33 8.88 9.24 5.50
CA ARG A 33 10.08 8.43 5.28
C ARG A 33 10.82 8.13 6.57
N GLN A 34 10.99 9.12 7.45
CA GLN A 34 11.60 8.93 8.77
C GLN A 34 10.79 7.94 9.59
N LEU A 35 9.47 8.09 9.62
CA LEU A 35 8.58 7.15 10.30
C LEU A 35 8.71 5.71 9.76
N ALA A 36 8.84 5.53 8.44
CA ALA A 36 9.06 4.20 7.87
C ALA A 36 10.38 3.58 8.35
N LEU A 37 11.44 4.39 8.44
CA LEU A 37 12.74 3.96 8.95
C LEU A 37 12.69 3.65 10.46
N ASP A 38 11.99 4.47 11.25
CA ASP A 38 11.79 4.27 12.69
C ASP A 38 11.01 2.99 12.98
N LEU A 39 10.13 2.60 12.06
CA LEU A 39 9.39 1.34 12.08
C LEU A 39 10.21 0.13 11.58
N GLY A 40 11.46 0.34 11.14
CA GLY A 40 12.35 -0.71 10.64
C GLY A 40 12.16 -1.09 9.17
N TYR A 41 11.44 -0.28 8.39
CA TYR A 41 11.22 -0.53 6.96
C TYR A 41 12.18 0.26 6.07
N ILE A 42 12.48 -0.29 4.88
CA ILE A 42 13.19 0.44 3.82
C ILE A 42 12.16 1.02 2.84
N PRO A 43 11.96 2.34 2.82
CA PRO A 43 10.99 2.96 1.93
C PRO A 43 11.49 2.95 0.49
N VAL A 44 10.73 2.32 -0.41
CA VAL A 44 10.96 2.31 -1.86
C VAL A 44 9.95 3.26 -2.50
N ILE A 45 10.39 4.49 -2.75
CA ILE A 45 9.57 5.57 -3.29
C ILE A 45 10.31 6.24 -4.44
N LEU A 46 9.59 6.52 -5.51
CA LEU A 46 10.08 7.31 -6.63
C LEU A 46 10.17 8.80 -6.21
N PRO A 47 11.38 9.41 -6.21
CA PRO A 47 11.51 10.82 -5.89
C PRO A 47 10.72 11.70 -6.87
N LYS A 48 10.23 12.85 -6.39
CA LYS A 48 9.66 13.89 -7.26
C LYS A 48 10.77 14.55 -8.07
N ALA A 49 10.43 14.95 -9.30
CA ALA A 49 11.34 15.64 -10.20
C ALA A 49 11.81 17.00 -9.64
N ASN A 50 10.99 17.65 -8.82
CA ASN A 50 11.27 18.97 -8.25
C ASN A 50 12.22 18.91 -7.03
N ARG A 51 12.77 17.74 -6.71
CA ARG A 51 13.62 17.57 -5.52
C ARG A 51 15.07 17.89 -5.87
N LEU A 52 15.69 18.74 -5.05
CA LEU A 52 17.09 19.14 -5.22
C LEU A 52 18.08 17.98 -5.04
N SER A 53 17.78 17.06 -4.11
CA SER A 53 18.58 15.87 -3.83
C SER A 53 17.75 14.59 -3.96
N PRO A 54 17.62 14.03 -5.17
CA PRO A 54 16.97 12.74 -5.37
C PRO A 54 17.87 11.62 -4.84
N TRP A 55 17.27 10.62 -4.19
CA TRP A 55 17.97 9.41 -3.75
C TRP A 55 17.90 8.31 -4.82
N GLU A 56 18.82 7.36 -4.71
CA GLU A 56 18.73 6.11 -5.44
C GLU A 56 17.63 5.22 -4.86
N TYR A 57 16.80 4.67 -5.75
CA TYR A 57 15.75 3.72 -5.40
C TYR A 57 15.83 2.52 -6.33
N ASN A 58 15.44 1.35 -5.81
CA ASN A 58 15.42 0.14 -6.62
C ASN A 58 14.21 0.16 -7.58
N ARG A 59 14.50 0.40 -8.88
CA ARG A 59 13.50 0.45 -9.95
C ARG A 59 12.76 -0.87 -10.15
N VAL A 60 13.43 -2.00 -9.95
CA VAL A 60 12.83 -3.34 -10.11
C VAL A 60 11.76 -3.57 -9.04
N MET A 61 12.06 -3.20 -7.80
CA MET A 61 11.09 -3.28 -6.71
C MET A 61 9.93 -2.32 -6.92
N TYR A 62 10.21 -1.08 -7.36
CA TYR A 62 9.15 -0.11 -7.64
C TYR A 62 8.23 -0.56 -8.80
N ARG A 63 8.74 -1.32 -9.79
CA ARG A 63 7.93 -1.86 -10.90
C ARG A 63 6.83 -2.81 -10.41
N LYS A 64 7.05 -3.57 -9.34
CA LYS A 64 6.03 -4.47 -8.75
C LYS A 64 4.77 -3.73 -8.31
N ARG A 65 4.87 -2.43 -8.04
CA ARG A 65 3.71 -1.59 -7.72
C ARG A 65 2.65 -1.57 -8.83
N ASN A 66 3.06 -1.65 -10.10
CA ASN A 66 2.13 -1.65 -11.23
C ASN A 66 1.24 -2.91 -11.26
N GLU A 67 1.73 -4.05 -10.76
CA GLU A 67 0.91 -5.27 -10.63
C GLU A 67 -0.22 -5.06 -9.61
N ILE A 68 0.13 -4.47 -8.46
CA ILE A 68 -0.82 -4.09 -7.41
C ILE A 68 -1.83 -3.07 -7.93
N GLU A 69 -1.38 -2.04 -8.65
CA GLU A 69 -2.25 -1.01 -9.21
C GLU A 69 -3.22 -1.59 -10.25
N ARG A 70 -2.77 -2.51 -11.11
CA ARG A 70 -3.62 -3.20 -12.07
C ARG A 70 -4.69 -4.05 -11.37
N LEU A 71 -4.34 -4.72 -10.28
CA LEU A 71 -5.29 -5.46 -9.45
C LEU A 71 -6.36 -4.53 -8.87
N PHE A 72 -5.97 -3.42 -8.24
CA PHE A 72 -6.91 -2.44 -7.72
C PHE A 72 -7.76 -1.80 -8.82
N ARG A 73 -7.20 -1.59 -10.02
CA ARG A 73 -7.97 -1.08 -11.16
C ARG A 73 -9.09 -2.04 -11.57
N ARG A 74 -8.84 -3.36 -11.56
CA ARG A 74 -9.89 -4.36 -11.83
C ARG A 74 -10.92 -4.40 -10.70
N LEU A 75 -10.47 -4.36 -9.45
CA LEU A 75 -11.36 -4.31 -8.28
C LEU A 75 -12.27 -3.07 -8.28
N LYS A 76 -11.76 -1.91 -8.74
CA LYS A 76 -12.57 -0.69 -8.88
C LYS A 76 -13.68 -0.81 -9.92
N GLY A 77 -13.62 -1.78 -10.82
CA GLY A 77 -14.73 -2.08 -11.75
C GLY A 77 -16.00 -2.56 -11.03
N PHE A 78 -15.87 -3.14 -9.83
CA PHE A 78 -17.01 -3.50 -9.00
C PHE A 78 -17.55 -2.26 -8.28
N ARG A 79 -18.61 -1.65 -8.85
CA ARG A 79 -19.24 -0.42 -8.33
C ARG A 79 -19.58 -0.49 -6.84
N ARG A 80 -20.00 -1.66 -6.34
CA ARG A 80 -20.30 -1.89 -4.91
C ARG A 80 -19.08 -1.72 -4.01
N VAL A 81 -17.93 -2.25 -4.44
CA VAL A 81 -16.66 -2.18 -3.71
C VAL A 81 -16.08 -0.76 -3.78
N PHE A 82 -16.08 -0.13 -4.96
CA PHE A 82 -15.50 1.19 -5.15
C PHE A 82 -16.17 2.28 -4.28
N SER A 83 -17.49 2.34 -4.28
CA SER A 83 -18.23 3.38 -3.56
C SER A 83 -18.49 3.05 -2.09
N ARG A 84 -18.11 1.85 -1.62
CA ARG A 84 -18.41 1.34 -0.27
C ARG A 84 -19.90 1.54 0.09
N PHE A 85 -20.79 0.93 -0.70
CA PHE A 85 -22.23 1.07 -0.49
C PHE A 85 -22.73 0.35 0.77
N ASP A 86 -22.04 -0.72 1.19
CA ASP A 86 -22.46 -1.53 2.33
C ASP A 86 -22.16 -0.82 3.66
N LYS A 87 -23.21 -0.60 4.46
CA LYS A 87 -23.13 0.04 5.77
C LYS A 87 -22.48 -0.85 6.83
N LEU A 88 -22.58 -2.18 6.66
CA LEU A 88 -22.00 -3.16 7.57
C LEU A 88 -20.65 -3.64 7.05
N ASP A 89 -19.60 -3.46 7.85
CA ASP A 89 -18.23 -3.81 7.46
C ASP A 89 -18.06 -5.29 7.10
N VAL A 90 -18.80 -6.18 7.77
CA VAL A 90 -18.78 -7.62 7.46
C VAL A 90 -19.27 -7.90 6.04
N VAL A 91 -20.33 -7.22 5.62
CA VAL A 91 -20.89 -7.38 4.26
C VAL A 91 -19.92 -6.80 3.24
N PHE A 92 -19.34 -5.64 3.52
CA PHE A 92 -18.31 -5.04 2.66
C PHE A 92 -17.10 -5.97 2.47
N ILE A 93 -16.58 -6.56 3.54
CA ILE A 93 -15.46 -7.51 3.47
C ILE A 93 -15.85 -8.76 2.67
N SER A 94 -17.06 -9.28 2.86
CA SER A 94 -17.55 -10.43 2.09
C SER A 94 -17.59 -10.15 0.58
N PHE A 95 -18.03 -8.95 0.16
CA PHE A 95 -17.98 -8.53 -1.24
C PHE A 95 -16.56 -8.36 -1.77
N ILE A 96 -15.62 -7.89 -0.95
CA ILE A 96 -14.20 -7.84 -1.33
C ILE A 96 -13.69 -9.25 -1.62
N HIS A 97 -13.97 -10.22 -0.74
CA HIS A 97 -13.58 -11.62 -0.97
C HIS A 97 -14.21 -12.20 -2.23
N CYS A 98 -15.51 -11.97 -2.46
CA CYS A 98 -16.16 -12.39 -3.70
C CYS A 98 -15.50 -11.75 -4.94
N ALA A 99 -15.17 -10.46 -4.91
CA ALA A 99 -14.50 -9.78 -6.01
C ALA A 99 -13.11 -10.39 -6.29
N PHE A 100 -12.36 -10.76 -5.25
CA PHE A 100 -11.08 -11.47 -5.40
C PHE A 100 -11.25 -12.86 -5.99
N ILE A 101 -12.25 -13.63 -5.55
CA ILE A 101 -12.53 -14.98 -6.10
C ILE A 101 -12.85 -14.87 -7.59
N VAL A 102 -13.71 -13.92 -7.97
CA VAL A 102 -14.07 -13.70 -9.38
C VAL A 102 -12.85 -13.28 -10.20
N GLU A 103 -11.99 -12.40 -9.68
CA GLU A 103 -10.75 -12.03 -10.36
C GLU A 103 -9.74 -13.18 -10.46
N ALA A 104 -9.66 -14.06 -9.46
CA ALA A 104 -8.83 -15.25 -9.52
C ALA A 104 -9.32 -16.21 -10.63
N LEU A 105 -10.63 -16.42 -10.73
CA LEU A 105 -11.24 -17.26 -11.77
C LEU A 105 -11.07 -16.69 -13.18
N ARG A 106 -10.90 -15.36 -13.34
CA ARG A 106 -10.62 -14.72 -14.63
C ARG A 106 -9.17 -14.82 -15.08
N LEU A 107 -8.26 -15.15 -14.17
CA LEU A 107 -6.83 -15.25 -14.42
C LEU A 107 -6.38 -16.69 -14.70
N CYS A 108 -7.19 -17.69 -14.33
CA CYS A 108 -7.09 -19.06 -14.82
C CYS A 108 -7.66 -19.17 -16.24
#